data_AF-A0A965UDH0-F1
#
_entry.id   AF-A0A965UDH0-F1
#
_cell.length_a   1.000
_cell.length_b   1.000
_cell.length_c   1.000
_cell.angle_alpha   90.00
_cell.angle_beta   90.00
_cell.angle_gamma   90.00
#
_symmetry.space_group_name_H-M   'P 1'
#
loop_
_entity.id
_entity.type
_entity.pdbx_description
1 polymer ?
#
loop_
_entity_poly.entity_id
_entity_poly.type
_entity_poly.pdbx_seq_one_letter_code
_entity_poly.pdbx_strand_id
1 'polypeptide(L)' 'REAMGDALVKLRHEGRLYPGRGLSTDIIGASIQAYLHAVNKIVHEEQTV' A
#
# COMPACT_ATOMS: atom_id res chain seq x y z
N ARG A 1 23.94 -8.34 6.33
CA ARG A 1 22.64 -8.55 5.66
C ARG A 1 21.57 -8.09 6.64
N GLU A 2 21.04 -6.88 6.46
CA GLU A 2 20.00 -6.34 7.33
C GLU A 2 18.65 -6.96 6.93
N ALA A 3 17.82 -7.31 7.91
CA ALA A 3 16.47 -7.78 7.64
C ALA A 3 15.62 -6.57 7.23
N MET A 4 14.91 -6.69 6.11
CA MET A 4 13.90 -5.71 5.69
C MET A 4 12.51 -6.32 5.87
N GLY A 5 11.58 -5.53 6.39
CA GLY A 5 10.15 -5.79 6.30
C GLY A 5 9.65 -5.48 4.89
N ASP A 6 8.95 -6.45 4.29
CA ASP A 6 8.22 -6.30 3.03
C ASP A 6 6.75 -6.58 3.31
N ALA A 7 5.88 -5.64 2.98
CA ALA A 7 4.45 -5.73 3.22
C ALA A 7 3.67 -5.50 1.92
N LEU A 8 2.66 -6.34 1.70
CA LEU A 8 1.70 -6.22 0.61
C LEU A 8 0.30 -6.08 1.21
N VAL A 9 -0.37 -4.95 0.94
CA VAL A 9 -1.74 -4.66 1.36
C VAL A 9 -2.64 -4.60 0.14
N LYS A 10 -3.86 -5.14 0.25
CA LYS A 10 -4.90 -5.01 -0.78
C LYS A 10 -6.12 -4.35 -0.16
N LEU A 11 -6.47 -3.16 -0.62
CA LEU A 11 -7.66 -2.44 -0.19
C LEU A 11 -8.80 -2.67 -1.18
N ARG A 12 -10.03 -2.76 -0.68
CA ARG A 12 -11.22 -2.81 -1.51
C ARG A 12 -11.92 -1.46 -1.45
N HIS A 13 -12.23 -0.89 -2.60
CA HIS A 13 -12.97 0.36 -2.75
C HIS A 13 -13.85 0.31 -3.99
N GLU A 14 -15.12 0.69 -3.88
CA GLU A 14 -16.10 0.67 -5.01
C GLU A 14 -16.09 -0.65 -5.81
N GLY A 15 -16.00 -1.78 -5.10
CA GLY A 15 -15.96 -3.12 -5.70
C GLY A 15 -14.61 -3.53 -6.33
N ARG A 16 -13.64 -2.62 -6.45
CA ARG A 16 -12.31 -2.86 -7.02
C ARG A 16 -11.26 -3.10 -5.93
N LEU A 17 -10.17 -3.79 -6.30
CA LEU A 17 -9.06 -4.11 -5.39
C LEU A 17 -7.79 -3.34 -5.79
N TYR A 18 -7.18 -2.69 -4.81
CA TYR A 18 -6.03 -1.82 -4.97
C TYR A 18 -4.83 -2.38 -4.18
N PRO A 19 -3.78 -2.87 -4.87
CA PRO A 19 -2.59 -3.36 -4.20
C PRO A 19 -1.63 -2.21 -3.85
N GLY A 20 -1.09 -2.21 -2.64
CA GLY A 20 0.01 -1.34 -2.22
C GLY A 20 1.12 -2.16 -1.57
N ARG A 21 2.37 -1.74 -1.79
CA ARG A 21 3.58 -2.41 -1.28
C ARG A 21 4.44 -1.43 -0.52
N GLY A 22 5.01 -1.84 0.61
CA GLY A 22 5.92 -1.01 1.40
C GLY A 22 7.15 -1.81 1.83
N LEU A 23 8.27 -1.10 1.95
CA LEU A 23 9.58 -1.65 2.28
C LEU A 23 10.24 -0.79 3.34
N SER A 24 10.56 -1.38 4.47
CA SER A 24 11.20 -0.68 5.59
C SER A 24 12.05 -1.63 6.40
N THR A 25 12.92 -1.12 7.27
CA THR A 25 13.66 -1.94 8.23
C THR A 25 12.77 -2.48 9.35
N ASP A 26 11.55 -1.94 9.50
CA ASP A 26 10.51 -2.39 10.42
C ASP A 26 9.25 -2.81 9.64
N ILE A 27 8.66 -3.94 10.03
CA ILE A 27 7.40 -4.46 9.45
C ILE A 27 6.23 -3.47 9.63
N ILE A 28 6.21 -2.69 10.72
CA ILE A 28 5.17 -1.68 10.95
C ILE A 28 5.30 -0.56 9.92
N GLY A 29 6.53 -0.05 9.72
CA GLY A 29 6.81 0.97 8.70
C GLY A 29 6.48 0.49 7.29
N ALA A 30 6.85 -0.75 6.95
CA ALA A 30 6.53 -1.36 5.66
C ALA A 30 5.01 -1.47 5.45
N SER A 31 4.27 -1.84 6.49
CA SER A 31 2.80 -1.98 6.42
C SER A 31 2.10 -0.63 6.25
N ILE A 32 2.54 0.41 6.95
CA ILE A 32 2.02 1.77 6.80
C ILE A 32 2.24 2.28 5.36
N GLN A 33 3.45 2.11 4.83
CA GLN A 33 3.76 2.48 3.45
C GLN A 33 2.92 1.70 2.43
N ALA A 34 2.74 0.41 2.64
CA ALA A 34 1.91 -0.43 1.77
C ALA A 34 0.45 0.05 1.75
N TYR A 35 -0.10 0.43 2.90
CA TYR A 35 -1.44 1.00 3.00
C TYR A 35 -1.54 2.33 2.26
N LEU A 36 -0.63 3.27 2.51
CA LEU A 36 -0.62 4.59 1.84
C LEU A 36 -0.50 4.45 0.33
N HIS A 37 0.32 3.52 -0.17
CA HIS A 37 0.40 3.23 -1.60
C HIS A 37 -0.93 2.76 -2.19
N ALA A 38 -1.68 1.91 -1.49
CA ALA A 38 -3.00 1.47 -1.95
C ALA A 38 -4.01 2.63 -1.95
N VAL A 39 -4.02 3.46 -0.90
CA VAL A 39 -4.89 4.65 -0.79
C VAL A 39 -4.58 5.67 -1.89
N ASN A 40 -3.30 5.96 -2.14
CA ASN A 40 -2.92 6.90 -3.20
C ASN A 40 -3.41 6.45 -4.58
N LYS A 41 -3.44 5.13 -4.84
CA LYS A 41 -4.01 4.58 -6.09
C LYS A 41 -5.52 4.78 -6.17
N ILE A 42 -6.23 4.61 -5.06
CA ILE A 42 -7.68 4.86 -4.99
C ILE A 42 -7.96 6.33 -5.31
N VAL A 43 -7.33 7.25 -4.58
CA VAL A 43 -7.53 8.70 -4.76
C VAL A 43 -7.14 9.14 -6.17
N HIS A 44 -6.02 8.64 -6.70
CA HIS A 44 -5.59 8.98 -8.05
C HIS A 44 -6.58 8.50 -9.12
N GLU A 45 -7.18 7.33 -8.93
CA GLU A 45 -8.23 6.86 -9.82
C GLU A 45 -9.49 7.73 -9.72
N GLU A 46 -9.96 8.07 -8.52
CA GLU A 46 -11.11 8.98 -8.32
C GLU A 46 -10.91 10.35 -8.97
N GLN A 47 -9.69 10.89 -8.96
CA GLN A 47 -9.37 12.18 -9.59
C GLN A 47 -9.32 12.13 -11.13
N THR A 48 -9.17 10.93 -11.71
CA THR A 48 -9.04 10.74 -13.16
C THR A 48 -10.40 10.45 -13.82
N VAL A 49 -11.44 10.16 -13.03
CA VAL A 49 -12.83 9.94 -13.47
C VAL A 49 -13.61 11.25 -13.43
#